data_AF-A0A816KJM5-F1
#
_entry.id   AF-A0A816KJM5-F1
#
_cell.length_a   1.000
_cell.length_b   1.000
_cell.length_c   1.000
_cell.angle_alpha   90.00
_cell.angle_beta   90.00
_cell.angle_gamma   90.00
#
_symmetry.space_group_name_H-M   'P 1'
#
loop_
_entity.id
_entity.type
_entity.pdbx_description
1 polymer ?
#
loop_
_entity_poly.entity_id
_entity_poly.type
_entity_poly.pdbx_seq_one_letter_code
_entity_poly.pdbx_strand_id
1 'polypeptide(L)'
;MRINMDCNACCRKVRRILINMKEVETHVIEKKERKIIVCGQFRPSDIAVKLQKKMKRRVEILEIEHLSGDHGGGEEEHYHEPQYEYPVQPDQVTTPLLC
;
A
#
# COMPACT_ATOMS: atom_id res chain seq x y z
N MET A 1 -3.99 2.96 -10.07
CA MET A 1 -3.03 2.08 -9.38
C MET A 1 -2.93 0.72 -10.08
N ARG A 2 -1.79 0.02 -9.97
CA ARG A 2 -1.56 -1.31 -10.54
C ARG A 2 -1.15 -2.32 -9.48
N ILE A 3 -1.71 -3.52 -9.54
CA ILE A 3 -1.36 -4.65 -8.68
C ILE A 3 -1.64 -5.98 -9.39
N ASN A 4 -0.74 -6.95 -9.26
CA ASN A 4 -0.96 -8.28 -9.82
C ASN A 4 -2.15 -8.97 -9.12
N MET A 5 -3.13 -9.44 -9.90
CA MET A 5 -4.32 -10.15 -9.43
C MET A 5 -4.58 -11.37 -10.31
N ASP A 6 -4.07 -12.52 -9.91
CA ASP A 6 -4.05 -13.71 -10.79
C ASP A 6 -5.35 -14.53 -10.69
N CYS A 7 -6.12 -14.33 -9.63
CA CYS A 7 -7.34 -15.10 -9.35
C CYS A 7 -8.47 -14.24 -8.79
N ASN A 8 -9.70 -14.78 -8.80
CA ASN A 8 -10.87 -14.08 -8.29
C ASN A 8 -10.80 -13.83 -6.78
N ALA A 9 -10.07 -14.69 -6.04
CA ALA A 9 -9.84 -14.48 -4.61
C ALA A 9 -8.97 -13.23 -4.36
N CYS A 10 -7.98 -12.94 -5.20
CA CYS A 10 -7.20 -11.71 -5.12
C CYS A 10 -8.10 -10.48 -5.33
N CYS A 11 -8.95 -10.48 -6.36
CA CYS A 11 -9.88 -9.38 -6.62
C CYS A 11 -10.85 -9.16 -5.44
N ARG A 12 -11.42 -10.24 -4.88
CA ARG A 12 -12.29 -10.16 -3.70
C ARG A 12 -11.55 -9.61 -2.47
N LYS A 13 -10.28 -9.99 -2.28
CA LYS A 13 -9.46 -9.49 -1.19
C LYS A 13 -9.17 -8.01 -1.32
N VAL A 14 -8.76 -7.54 -2.51
CA VAL A 14 -8.59 -6.11 -2.82
C VAL A 14 -9.87 -5.35 -2.53
N ARG A 15 -11.00 -5.80 -3.08
CA ARG A 15 -12.31 -5.19 -2.87
C ARG A 15 -12.65 -5.02 -1.39
N ARG A 16 -12.42 -6.07 -0.58
CA ARG A 16 -12.64 -6.00 0.88
C ARG A 16 -11.74 -4.99 1.57
N ILE A 17 -10.50 -4.83 1.11
CA ILE A 17 -9.59 -3.82 1.65
C ILE A 17 -10.13 -2.41 1.34
N LEU A 18 -10.53 -2.17 0.09
CA LEU A 18 -11.06 -0.88 -0.37
C LEU A 18 -12.34 -0.47 0.35
N ILE A 19 -13.32 -1.37 0.48
CA ILE A 19 -14.58 -1.09 1.18
C ILE A 19 -14.38 -0.78 2.68
N ASN A 20 -13.32 -1.32 3.29
CA ASN A 20 -13.03 -1.09 4.69
C ASN A 20 -12.25 0.21 4.95
N MET A 21 -11.98 1.01 3.91
CA MET A 21 -11.36 2.33 4.03
C MET A 21 -12.46 3.39 3.97
N LYS A 22 -12.54 4.22 5.01
CA LYS A 22 -13.61 5.23 5.14
C LYS A 22 -13.38 6.39 4.18
N GLU A 23 -12.12 6.64 3.86
CA GLU A 23 -11.61 7.64 2.94
C GLU A 23 -11.89 7.32 1.46
N VAL A 24 -12.28 6.08 1.15
CA VAL A 24 -12.61 5.64 -0.21
C VAL A 24 -14.12 5.69 -0.42
N GLU A 25 -14.56 6.47 -1.41
CA GLU A 25 -15.97 6.60 -1.77
C GLU A 25 -16.36 5.57 -2.83
N THR A 26 -15.58 5.46 -3.90
CA THR A 26 -15.83 4.52 -4.99
C THR A 26 -14.53 3.84 -5.45
N HIS A 27 -14.68 2.66 -6.06
CA HIS A 27 -13.56 1.92 -6.62
C HIS A 27 -13.98 1.07 -7.82
N VAL A 28 -13.07 0.92 -8.77
CA VAL A 28 -13.19 0.03 -9.93
C VAL A 28 -11.98 -0.90 -9.96
N ILE A 29 -12.22 -2.20 -10.18
CA ILE A 29 -11.16 -3.21 -10.26
C ILE A 29 -11.21 -3.87 -11.64
N GLU A 30 -10.18 -3.65 -12.44
CA GLU A 30 -10.02 -4.20 -13.77
C GLU A 30 -9.01 -5.33 -13.71
N LYS A 31 -9.49 -6.56 -13.49
CA LYS A 31 -8.63 -7.75 -13.34
C LYS A 31 -7.72 -7.96 -14.56
N LYS A 32 -8.27 -7.81 -15.77
CA LYS A 32 -7.53 -8.06 -17.03
C LYS A 32 -6.33 -7.12 -17.17
N GLU A 33 -6.52 -5.86 -16.79
CA GLU A 33 -5.50 -4.81 -16.88
C GLU A 33 -4.60 -4.75 -15.64
N ARG A 34 -4.95 -5.52 -14.58
CA ARG A 34 -4.31 -5.45 -13.26
C ARG A 34 -4.35 -4.02 -12.70
N LYS A 35 -5.41 -3.29 -13.03
CA LYS A 35 -5.62 -1.88 -12.70
C LYS A 35 -6.71 -1.74 -11.64
N ILE A 36 -6.53 -0.76 -10.76
CA ILE A 36 -7.51 -0.32 -9.78
C ILE A 36 -7.61 1.19 -9.88
N ILE A 37 -8.85 1.67 -9.96
CA ILE A 37 -9.20 3.09 -9.87
C ILE A 37 -9.90 3.28 -8.52
N VAL A 38 -9.51 4.30 -7.78
CA VAL A 38 -10.02 4.61 -6.44
C VAL A 38 -10.34 6.10 -6.42
N CYS A 39 -11.53 6.46 -5.94
CA CYS A 39 -11.97 7.84 -5.80
C CYS A 39 -12.45 8.10 -4.37
N GLY A 40 -12.19 9.30 -3.87
CA GLY A 40 -12.48 9.72 -2.50
C GLY A 40 -11.43 10.70 -1.99
N GLN A 41 -11.52 11.06 -0.71
CA GLN A 41 -10.60 12.00 -0.06
C GLN A 41 -9.51 11.23 0.68
N PHE A 42 -8.41 10.93 -0.02
CA PHE A 42 -7.30 10.17 0.54
C PHE A 42 -5.95 10.60 -0.06
N ARG A 43 -4.85 10.26 0.62
CA ARG A 43 -3.51 10.32 0.02
C ARG A 43 -3.25 9.03 -0.76
N PRO A 44 -2.87 9.08 -2.06
CA PRO A 44 -2.62 7.87 -2.86
C PRO A 44 -1.61 6.91 -2.21
N SER A 45 -0.60 7.44 -1.54
CA SER A 45 0.42 6.66 -0.82
C SER A 45 -0.18 5.80 0.31
N ASP A 46 -1.17 6.29 1.05
CA ASP A 46 -1.80 5.55 2.15
C ASP A 46 -2.53 4.30 1.63
N ILE A 47 -3.25 4.46 0.52
CA ILE A 47 -3.92 3.35 -0.17
C ILE A 47 -2.89 2.35 -0.70
N ALA A 48 -1.80 2.83 -1.30
CA ALA A 48 -0.74 1.98 -1.85
C ALA A 48 -0.09 1.13 -0.76
N VAL A 49 0.31 1.75 0.36
CA VAL A 49 0.92 1.09 1.51
C VAL A 49 -0.03 0.07 2.13
N LYS A 50 -1.31 0.40 2.28
CA LYS A 50 -2.32 -0.50 2.86
C LYS A 50 -2.59 -1.71 1.96
N LEU A 51 -2.68 -1.50 0.65
CA LEU A 51 -2.77 -2.59 -0.32
C LEU A 51 -1.50 -3.44 -0.31
N GLN A 52 -0.31 -2.85 -0.31
CA GLN A 52 0.96 -3.57 -0.27
C GLN A 52 1.06 -4.46 0.97
N LYS A 53 0.78 -3.91 2.16
CA LYS A 53 0.81 -4.65 3.44
C LYS A 53 -0.20 -5.81 3.46
N LYS A 54 -1.45 -5.57 3.05
CA LYS A 54 -2.51 -6.60 3.13
C LYS A 54 -2.43 -7.63 2.01
N MET A 55 -2.01 -7.24 0.82
CA MET A 55 -1.88 -8.15 -0.32
C MET A 55 -0.53 -8.86 -0.35
N LYS A 56 0.50 -8.34 0.34
CA LYS A 56 1.89 -8.80 0.25
C LYS A 56 2.38 -8.83 -1.20
N ARG A 57 2.02 -7.80 -1.95
CA ARG A 57 2.31 -7.66 -3.38
C ARG A 57 2.71 -6.21 -3.67
N ARG A 58 3.56 -6.03 -4.67
CA ARG A 58 3.96 -4.70 -5.15
C ARG A 58 2.75 -3.97 -5.73
N VAL A 59 2.65 -2.69 -5.39
CA VAL A 59 1.60 -1.78 -5.85
C VAL A 59 2.28 -0.57 -6.47
N GLU A 60 1.85 -0.19 -7.66
CA GLU A 60 2.35 1.00 -8.37
C GLU A 60 1.23 2.03 -8.48
N ILE A 61 1.53 3.29 -8.16
CA ILE A 61 0.65 4.41 -8.49
C ILE A 61 0.91 4.75 -9.96
N LEU A 62 -0.16 4.92 -10.74
CA LEU A 62 -0.04 5.18 -12.19
C LEU A 62 -0.31 6.65 -12.47
N GLU A 63 -1.50 7.10 -12.09
CA GLU A 63 -2.02 8.44 -12.33
C GLU A 63 -2.75 8.91 -11.06
N ILE A 64 -2.73 10.21 -10.83
CA ILE A 64 -3.43 10.90 -9.75
C ILE A 64 -4.18 12.08 -10.38
N GLU A 65 -5.48 12.17 -10.10
CA GLU A 65 -6.32 13.27 -10.56
C GLU A 65 -6.81 14.06 -9.34
N HIS A 66 -6.54 15.38 -9.33
CA HIS A 66 -7.03 16.29 -8.29
C HIS A 66 -8.21 17.10 -8.86
N LEU A 67 -9.36 17.10 -8.17
CA LEU A 67 -10.58 17.79 -8.59
C LEU A 67 -10.54 19.31 -8.30
N SER A 68 -9.50 19.81 -7.64
CA SER A 68 -9.22 21.23 -7.48
C SER A 68 -8.42 21.71 -8.69
N GLY A 69 -9.05 22.54 -9.52
CA GLY A 69 -8.44 23.05 -10.74
C GLY A 69 -7.10 23.76 -10.51
N ASP A 70 -6.20 23.51 -11.46
CA ASP A 70 -4.99 24.23 -11.82
C ASP A 70 -3.63 23.60 -11.47
N HIS A 71 -2.81 23.54 -12.52
CA HIS A 71 -1.37 23.31 -12.63
C HIS A 71 -0.70 22.08 -11.97
N GLY A 72 -0.49 21.06 -12.82
CA GLY A 72 0.83 20.57 -13.24
C GLY A 72 1.92 20.36 -12.17
N GLY A 73 2.30 19.09 -12.00
CA GLY A 73 3.57 18.72 -11.39
C GLY A 73 3.52 17.30 -10.86
N GLY A 74 4.14 16.36 -11.58
CA GLY A 74 4.48 15.09 -10.96
C GLY A 74 5.43 15.38 -9.81
N GLU A 75 4.98 15.12 -8.59
CA GLU A 75 5.79 15.29 -7.39
C GLU A 75 6.06 13.92 -6.76
N GLU A 76 7.22 13.43 -7.18
CA GLU A 76 8.08 12.46 -6.53
C GLU A 76 8.46 12.97 -5.13
N GLU A 77 7.73 12.57 -4.09
CA GLU A 77 7.98 13.10 -2.74
C GLU A 77 7.97 11.99 -1.66
N HIS A 78 9.20 11.64 -1.27
CA HIS A 78 9.66 11.32 0.08
C HIS A 78 9.07 10.08 0.81
N TYR A 79 9.81 8.96 0.73
CA TYR A 79 9.78 7.91 1.74
C TYR A 79 10.23 8.51 3.09
N HIS A 80 9.29 8.91 3.93
CA HIS A 80 9.54 8.93 5.37
C HIS A 80 9.53 7.47 5.82
N GLU A 81 10.71 6.88 6.05
CA GLU A 81 10.77 5.64 6.84
C GLU A 81 10.19 5.95 8.22
N PRO A 82 9.05 5.38 8.62
CA PRO A 82 8.69 5.40 10.03
C PRO A 82 9.71 4.53 10.74
N GLN A 83 10.48 5.13 11.66
CA GLN A 83 11.42 4.42 12.54
C GLN A 83 10.63 3.41 13.38
N TYR A 84 10.47 2.20 12.87
CA TYR A 84 9.92 1.08 13.61
C TYR A 84 11.07 0.50 14.42
N GLU A 85 11.19 0.96 15.67
CA GLU A 85 12.12 0.42 16.63
C GLU A 85 11.72 -1.04 16.88
N TYR A 86 12.44 -1.98 16.26
CA TYR A 86 12.29 -3.38 16.54
C TYR A 86 12.68 -3.59 18.00
N PRO A 87 11.83 -4.19 18.86
CA PRO A 87 12.26 -4.59 20.18
C PRO A 87 13.44 -5.56 20.02
N VAL A 88 14.60 -5.14 20.53
CA VAL A 88 15.80 -5.97 20.66
C VAL A 88 15.39 -7.23 21.42
N GLN A 89 15.46 -8.38 20.77
CA GLN A 89 15.37 -9.67 21.46
C GLN A 89 16.66 -9.82 22.27
N PRO A 90 16.61 -10.01 23.60
CA PRO A 90 17.82 -10.25 24.38
C PRO A 90 18.48 -11.55 23.92
N ASP A 91 19.75 -11.46 23.56
CA ASP A 91 20.57 -12.61 23.21
C ASP A 91 20.72 -13.50 24.45
N GLN A 92 20.45 -14.79 24.28
CA GLN A 92 20.69 -15.77 25.32
C GLN A 92 22.20 -16.00 25.37
N VAL A 93 22.80 -15.47 26.43
CA VAL A 93 24.12 -15.80 26.97
C VAL A 93 24.48 -17.28 26.77
N THR A 94 25.60 -17.52 26.09
CA THR A 94 26.44 -18.69 26.38
C THR A 94 27.86 -18.19 26.54
N THR A 95 28.24 -18.10 27.80
CA THR A 95 29.60 -18.01 28.28
C THR A 95 30.43 -19.18 27.75
N PRO A 96 31.59 -18.95 27.11
CA PRO A 96 32.66 -19.93 27.15
C PRO A 96 33.36 -19.83 28.50
N LEU A 97 33.31 -20.94 29.24
CA LEU A 97 34.14 -21.22 30.41
C LEU A 97 35.63 -21.03 30.08
N LEU A 98 36.37 -20.58 31.10
CA LEU A 98 37.83 -20.50 31.19
C LEU A 98 38.56 -21.65 30.48
N CYS A 99 39.67 -21.29 29.82
CA CYS A 99 40.98 -21.94 29.88
C CYS A 99 42.04 -20.90 29.53
#